data_AF-X1PII9-F1
#
_entry.id   AF-X1PII9-F1
#
_cell.length_a   1.000
_cell.length_b   1.000
_cell.length_c   1.000
_cell.angle_alpha   90.00
_cell.angle_beta   90.00
_cell.angle_gamma   90.00
#
_symmetry.space_group_name_H-M   'P 1'
#
loop_
_entity.id
_entity.type
_entity.pdbx_description
1 polymer ?
#
loop_
_entity_poly.entity_id
_entity_poly.type
_entity_poly.pdbx_seq_one_letter_code
_entity_poly.pdbx_strand_id
1 'polypeptide(L)'
;GHLEDIEKIGDEALAGIKTKNDGCYGCMTKCGQVRQVTEGTYDGAVSEGPDYETIWSLGGNLANTDIGALIAADSLCDRLGMDTVSAGNAIGFAYELYQRGIITKKDTDGLELKWGDHAAMMTLLEKIGNREGFGKLLGEGTKRAAAQIGKGAEDYAMQVKGLELPAYEPRAVKGYGLILATANIGASHMYGRPRDELSGKKDRLTEVDKGKDAAVAETSHATQDAV
;
A
#
# COMPACT_ATOMS: atom_id res chain seq x y z
N GLY A 1 6.20 -8.47 -14.70
CA GLY A 1 6.68 -9.55 -13.83
C GLY A 1 5.47 -10.16 -13.15
N HIS A 2 5.64 -11.35 -12.58
CA HIS A 2 4.67 -12.00 -11.70
C HIS A 2 5.41 -12.29 -10.39
N LEU A 3 4.78 -12.05 -9.24
CA LEU A 3 5.34 -12.43 -7.95
C LEU A 3 5.00 -13.90 -7.73
N GLU A 4 6.03 -14.72 -7.54
CA GLU A 4 5.86 -16.13 -7.17
C GLU A 4 5.17 -16.24 -5.80
N ASP A 5 4.42 -17.30 -5.59
CA ASP A 5 3.73 -17.60 -4.32
C ASP A 5 2.69 -16.55 -3.85
N ILE A 6 2.22 -15.67 -4.74
CA ILE A 6 1.22 -14.63 -4.40
C ILE A 6 -0.08 -15.22 -3.85
N GLU A 7 -0.44 -16.44 -4.24
CA GLU A 7 -1.62 -17.15 -3.74
C GLU A 7 -1.59 -17.41 -2.23
N LYS A 8 -0.41 -17.42 -1.60
CA LYS A 8 -0.26 -17.57 -0.15
C LYS A 8 -0.82 -16.39 0.65
N ILE A 9 -0.97 -15.23 0.00
CA ILE A 9 -1.63 -14.04 0.54
C ILE A 9 -2.89 -13.68 -0.26
N GLY A 10 -3.37 -14.60 -1.09
CA GLY A 10 -4.59 -14.44 -1.88
C GLY A 10 -5.87 -14.70 -1.08
N ASP A 11 -6.99 -14.51 -1.75
CA ASP A 11 -8.33 -14.60 -1.15
C ASP A 11 -8.59 -15.92 -0.42
N GLU A 12 -8.17 -17.06 -1.01
CA GLU A 12 -8.38 -18.39 -0.41
C GLU A 12 -7.59 -18.54 0.90
N ALA A 13 -6.32 -18.13 0.91
CA ALA A 13 -5.47 -18.20 2.09
C ALA A 13 -5.98 -17.28 3.21
N LEU A 14 -6.34 -16.04 2.88
CA LEU A 14 -6.92 -15.07 3.82
C LEU A 14 -8.29 -15.50 4.34
N ALA A 15 -9.09 -16.20 3.53
CA ALA A 15 -10.37 -16.76 3.98
C ALA A 15 -10.16 -17.90 4.98
N GLY A 16 -9.10 -18.70 4.84
CA GLY A 16 -8.77 -19.81 5.74
C GLY A 16 -8.45 -19.40 7.17
N ILE A 17 -7.96 -18.17 7.37
CA ILE A 17 -7.60 -17.63 8.69
C ILE A 17 -8.62 -16.61 9.23
N LYS A 18 -9.76 -16.44 8.54
CA LYS A 18 -10.81 -15.51 8.95
C LYS A 18 -11.65 -16.09 10.08
N THR A 19 -11.81 -15.32 11.16
CA THR A 19 -12.58 -15.74 12.34
C THR A 19 -14.00 -15.17 12.35
N LYS A 20 -14.18 -13.92 11.93
CA LYS A 20 -15.50 -13.28 11.81
C LYS A 20 -15.48 -12.12 10.82
N ASN A 21 -16.66 -11.67 10.42
CA ASN A 21 -16.83 -10.36 9.79
C ASN A 21 -17.12 -9.31 10.87
N ASP A 22 -16.72 -8.08 10.63
CA ASP A 22 -17.00 -6.90 11.43
C ASP A 22 -17.54 -5.76 10.56
N GLY A 23 -18.05 -4.68 11.17
CA GLY A 23 -18.60 -3.59 10.38
C GLY A 23 -18.71 -2.27 11.10
N CYS A 24 -18.64 -1.22 10.30
CA CYS A 24 -18.90 0.14 10.75
C CYS A 24 -20.32 0.28 11.31
N TYR A 25 -20.52 1.32 12.12
CA TYR A 25 -21.80 1.63 12.74
C TYR A 25 -22.95 1.68 11.72
N GLY A 26 -23.99 0.88 11.94
CA GLY A 26 -25.19 0.82 11.09
C GLY A 26 -25.02 0.12 9.73
N CYS A 27 -23.81 -0.35 9.40
CA CYS A 27 -23.55 -0.99 8.12
C CYS A 27 -24.02 -2.46 8.12
N MET A 28 -24.93 -2.80 7.20
CA MET A 28 -25.41 -4.18 7.02
C MET A 28 -24.45 -5.04 6.19
N THR A 29 -23.56 -4.43 5.41
CA THR A 29 -22.57 -5.15 4.59
C THR A 29 -21.51 -5.85 5.44
N LYS A 30 -21.10 -5.23 6.56
CA LYS A 30 -20.07 -5.74 7.47
C LYS A 30 -18.83 -6.26 6.71
N CYS A 31 -18.21 -5.37 5.95
CA CYS A 31 -17.09 -5.73 5.08
C CYS A 31 -15.78 -5.99 5.82
N GLY A 32 -15.62 -5.48 7.05
CA GLY A 32 -14.44 -5.75 7.87
C GLY A 32 -14.27 -7.25 8.10
N GLN A 33 -13.04 -7.73 8.05
CA GLN A 33 -12.75 -9.15 8.23
C GLN A 33 -11.70 -9.31 9.32
N VAL A 34 -12.09 -9.94 10.43
CA VAL A 34 -11.12 -10.24 11.49
C VAL A 34 -10.43 -11.55 11.17
N ARG A 35 -9.10 -11.51 11.14
CA ARG A 35 -8.24 -12.65 10.83
C ARG A 35 -7.27 -12.90 11.97
N GLN A 36 -6.97 -14.16 12.21
CA GLN A 36 -6.07 -14.59 13.26
C GLN A 36 -5.08 -15.62 12.74
N VAL A 37 -3.80 -15.37 13.00
CA VAL A 37 -2.71 -16.31 12.74
C VAL A 37 -2.59 -17.23 13.95
N THR A 38 -2.50 -18.54 13.70
CA THR A 38 -2.44 -19.58 14.76
C THR A 38 -1.19 -20.46 14.67
N GLU A 39 -0.28 -20.16 13.74
CA GLU A 39 0.92 -20.96 13.46
C GLU A 39 2.07 -20.07 12.96
N GLY A 40 3.30 -20.60 13.02
CA GLY A 40 4.49 -19.94 12.47
C GLY A 40 5.06 -18.83 13.35
N THR A 41 5.95 -18.02 12.78
CA THR A 41 6.70 -16.97 13.50
C THR A 41 5.79 -15.88 14.09
N TYR A 42 4.62 -15.67 13.48
CA TYR A 42 3.66 -14.63 13.85
C TYR A 42 2.39 -15.21 14.50
N ASP A 43 2.49 -16.39 15.13
CA ASP A 43 1.40 -16.98 15.91
C ASP A 43 0.83 -15.97 16.93
N GLY A 44 -0.50 -15.92 16.99
CA GLY A 44 -1.24 -14.99 17.83
C GLY A 44 -1.47 -13.60 17.24
N ALA A 45 -0.94 -13.29 16.06
CA ALA A 45 -1.25 -12.03 15.38
C ALA A 45 -2.74 -11.97 14.99
N VAL A 46 -3.38 -10.83 15.26
CA VAL A 46 -4.79 -10.56 14.97
C VAL A 46 -4.92 -9.18 14.34
N SER A 47 -5.70 -9.08 13.27
CA SER A 47 -6.07 -7.80 12.67
C SER A 47 -7.54 -7.78 12.23
N GLU A 48 -8.18 -6.61 12.27
CA GLU A 48 -9.40 -6.33 11.51
C GLU A 48 -8.96 -5.76 10.15
N GLY A 49 -9.01 -6.62 9.13
CA GLY A 49 -8.24 -6.43 7.91
C GLY A 49 -7.32 -7.63 7.68
N PRO A 50 -6.29 -7.51 6.83
CA PRO A 50 -6.01 -6.37 5.97
C PRO A 50 -7.06 -6.22 4.86
N ASP A 51 -7.31 -4.97 4.47
CA ASP A 51 -8.01 -4.63 3.24
C ASP A 51 -7.10 -4.82 2.01
N TYR A 52 -7.69 -4.77 0.81
CA TYR A 52 -6.97 -4.99 -0.46
C TYR A 52 -5.69 -4.15 -0.59
N GLU A 53 -5.75 -2.86 -0.24
CA GLU A 53 -4.60 -1.95 -0.33
C GLU A 53 -3.49 -2.35 0.64
N THR A 54 -3.83 -2.80 1.86
CA THR A 54 -2.82 -3.30 2.80
C THR A 54 -2.20 -4.61 2.32
N ILE A 55 -3.02 -5.55 1.80
CA ILE A 55 -2.53 -6.82 1.23
C ILE A 55 -1.52 -6.55 0.11
N TRP A 56 -1.82 -5.59 -0.76
CA TRP A 56 -0.87 -5.16 -1.78
C TRP A 56 0.35 -4.48 -1.16
N SER A 57 0.17 -3.46 -0.32
CA SER A 57 1.25 -2.59 0.15
C SER A 57 2.27 -3.30 1.04
N LEU A 58 1.81 -4.12 1.99
CA LEU A 58 2.66 -4.86 2.94
C LEU A 58 2.93 -6.31 2.51
N GLY A 59 2.30 -6.75 1.42
CA GLY A 59 2.52 -8.05 0.79
C GLY A 59 3.19 -7.89 -0.57
N GLY A 60 2.38 -7.90 -1.62
CA GLY A 60 2.84 -7.97 -3.02
C GLY A 60 3.84 -6.88 -3.43
N ASN A 61 3.65 -5.64 -2.98
CA ASN A 61 4.54 -4.51 -3.26
C ASN A 61 5.95 -4.69 -2.67
N LEU A 62 6.07 -5.43 -1.57
CA LEU A 62 7.34 -5.73 -0.90
C LEU A 62 7.90 -7.11 -1.23
N ALA A 63 7.26 -7.82 -2.17
CA ALA A 63 7.49 -9.24 -2.44
C ALA A 63 7.34 -10.14 -1.20
N ASN A 64 6.53 -9.71 -0.22
CA ASN A 64 6.22 -10.47 0.98
C ASN A 64 4.99 -11.37 0.72
N THR A 65 5.20 -12.68 0.76
CA THR A 65 4.13 -13.69 0.63
C THR A 65 3.90 -14.47 1.92
N ASP A 66 4.46 -14.01 3.04
CA ASP A 66 4.19 -14.58 4.37
C ASP A 66 2.91 -13.96 4.94
N ILE A 67 1.84 -14.77 5.00
CA ILE A 67 0.54 -14.33 5.49
C ILE A 67 0.59 -13.94 6.97
N GLY A 68 1.42 -14.60 7.78
CA GLY A 68 1.58 -14.28 9.20
C GLY A 68 2.17 -12.89 9.39
N ALA A 69 3.23 -12.59 8.64
CA ALA A 69 3.87 -11.29 8.62
C ALA A 69 2.92 -10.21 8.11
N LEU A 70 2.11 -10.51 7.09
CA LEU A 70 1.12 -9.58 6.56
C LEU A 70 0.08 -9.18 7.62
N ILE A 71 -0.51 -10.15 8.34
CA ILE A 71 -1.47 -9.87 9.43
C ILE A 71 -0.79 -9.11 10.58
N ALA A 72 0.43 -9.50 10.95
CA ALA A 72 1.17 -8.82 12.02
C ALA A 72 1.54 -7.38 11.65
N ALA A 73 1.89 -7.13 10.38
CA ALA A 73 2.26 -5.81 9.87
C ALA A 73 1.06 -4.85 9.80
N ASP A 74 -0.11 -5.36 9.37
CA ASP A 74 -1.39 -4.63 9.38
C ASP A 74 -1.75 -4.22 10.82
N SER A 75 -1.78 -5.19 11.73
CA SER A 75 -2.03 -4.97 13.17
C SER A 75 -1.06 -3.96 13.80
N LEU A 76 0.22 -4.01 13.41
CA LEU A 76 1.23 -3.07 13.87
C LEU A 76 0.98 -1.64 13.35
N CYS A 77 0.65 -1.50 12.06
CA CYS A 77 0.29 -0.19 11.48
C CYS A 77 -0.91 0.42 12.20
N ASP A 78 -1.96 -0.36 12.44
CA ASP A 78 -3.15 0.10 13.17
C ASP A 78 -2.81 0.57 14.59
N ARG A 79 -2.01 -0.21 15.32
CA ARG A 79 -1.58 0.14 16.68
C ARG A 79 -0.72 1.39 16.75
N LEU A 80 0.11 1.62 15.73
CA LEU A 80 0.99 2.79 15.64
C LEU A 80 0.29 3.99 14.97
N GLY A 81 -0.91 3.82 14.43
CA GLY A 81 -1.65 4.87 13.73
C GLY A 81 -1.00 5.27 12.39
N MET A 82 -0.47 4.29 11.66
CA MET A 82 0.20 4.50 10.37
C MET A 82 -0.69 4.06 9.21
N ASP A 83 -0.68 4.84 8.13
CA ASP A 83 -1.27 4.43 6.85
C ASP A 83 -0.44 3.30 6.21
N THR A 84 -1.05 2.14 6.02
CA THR A 84 -0.40 0.94 5.47
C THR A 84 0.09 1.15 4.03
N VAL A 85 -0.61 1.95 3.24
CA VAL A 85 -0.23 2.26 1.85
C VAL A 85 1.06 3.05 1.83
N SER A 86 1.11 4.18 2.53
CA SER A 86 2.30 5.02 2.59
C SER A 86 3.46 4.31 3.29
N ALA A 87 3.20 3.54 4.35
CA ALA A 87 4.23 2.80 5.08
C ALA A 87 4.88 1.71 4.20
N GLY A 88 4.08 0.89 3.51
CA GLY A 88 4.61 -0.14 2.62
C GLY A 88 5.33 0.44 1.40
N ASN A 89 4.82 1.53 0.80
CA ASN A 89 5.54 2.24 -0.25
C ASN A 89 6.87 2.84 0.23
N ALA A 90 6.93 3.42 1.44
CA ALA A 90 8.18 3.97 2.00
C ALA A 90 9.23 2.87 2.25
N ILE A 91 8.80 1.68 2.68
CA ILE A 91 9.69 0.52 2.84
C ILE A 91 10.14 0.00 1.47
N GLY A 92 9.23 -0.13 0.50
CA GLY A 92 9.55 -0.57 -0.86
C GLY A 92 10.53 0.37 -1.54
N PHE A 93 10.34 1.68 -1.36
CA PHE A 93 11.28 2.71 -1.77
C PHE A 93 12.67 2.48 -1.16
N ALA A 94 12.76 2.25 0.16
CA ALA A 94 14.04 1.94 0.81
C ALA A 94 14.69 0.66 0.26
N TYR A 95 13.90 -0.39 0.01
CA TYR A 95 14.38 -1.65 -0.55
C TYR A 95 14.96 -1.45 -1.95
N GLU A 96 14.27 -0.67 -2.81
CA GLU A 96 14.76 -0.35 -4.15
C GLU A 96 16.05 0.48 -4.11
N LEU A 97 16.11 1.52 -3.26
CA LEU A 97 17.32 2.32 -3.12
C LEU A 97 18.51 1.49 -2.62
N TYR A 98 18.26 0.55 -1.71
CA TYR A 98 19.30 -0.35 -1.19
C TYR A 98 19.78 -1.32 -2.28
N GLN A 99 18.86 -1.94 -3.01
CA GLN A 99 19.18 -2.82 -4.14
C GLN A 99 20.03 -2.11 -5.20
N ARG A 100 19.76 -0.83 -5.43
CA ARG A 100 20.50 0.02 -6.39
C ARG A 100 21.80 0.60 -5.83
N GLY A 101 22.11 0.36 -4.54
CA GLY A 101 23.31 0.87 -3.87
C GLY A 101 23.30 2.38 -3.60
N ILE A 102 22.12 3.02 -3.67
CA ILE A 102 21.95 4.46 -3.39
C ILE A 102 22.05 4.72 -1.88
N ILE A 103 21.45 3.82 -1.11
CA ILE A 103 21.63 3.70 0.34
C ILE A 103 22.32 2.36 0.67
N THR A 104 22.92 2.30 1.85
CA THR A 104 23.74 1.17 2.29
C THR A 104 23.37 0.75 3.71
N LYS A 105 23.96 -0.35 4.17
CA LYS A 105 23.81 -0.85 5.55
C LYS A 105 24.16 0.19 6.62
N LYS A 106 25.03 1.16 6.28
CA LYS A 106 25.38 2.28 7.16
C LYS A 106 24.22 3.28 7.33
N ASP A 107 23.45 3.49 6.27
CA ASP A 107 22.34 4.44 6.26
C ASP A 107 21.10 3.84 6.97
N THR A 108 20.97 2.51 6.96
CA THR A 108 19.82 1.76 7.47
C THR A 108 20.01 1.21 8.89
N ASP A 109 20.85 1.86 9.71
CA ASP A 109 21.18 1.43 11.08
C ASP A 109 21.68 -0.03 11.19
N GLY A 110 22.33 -0.55 10.16
CA GLY A 110 22.81 -1.93 10.13
C GLY A 110 21.84 -2.94 9.52
N LEU A 111 20.65 -2.54 9.09
CA LEU A 111 19.68 -3.44 8.44
C LEU A 111 20.08 -3.74 6.99
N GLU A 112 20.00 -5.00 6.61
CA GLU A 112 20.06 -5.39 5.20
C GLU A 112 18.65 -5.38 4.63
N LEU A 113 18.43 -4.64 3.55
CA LEU A 113 17.11 -4.50 2.94
C LEU A 113 17.04 -5.36 1.69
N LYS A 114 16.20 -6.40 1.71
CA LYS A 114 16.02 -7.34 0.60
C LYS A 114 14.53 -7.55 0.37
N TRP A 115 14.13 -7.53 -0.90
CA TRP A 115 12.76 -7.87 -1.32
C TRP A 115 12.34 -9.23 -0.73
N GLY A 116 11.14 -9.28 -0.15
CA GLY A 116 10.61 -10.45 0.54
C GLY A 116 11.09 -10.67 1.98
N ASP A 117 12.06 -9.88 2.48
CA ASP A 117 12.47 -9.95 3.88
C ASP A 117 11.44 -9.25 4.78
N HIS A 118 10.49 -10.03 5.28
CA HIS A 118 9.44 -9.53 6.16
C HIS A 118 9.97 -9.18 7.57
N ALA A 119 11.11 -9.71 8.02
CA ALA A 119 11.69 -9.35 9.31
C ALA A 119 12.29 -7.93 9.28
N ALA A 120 13.00 -7.59 8.21
CA ALA A 120 13.46 -6.22 7.98
C ALA A 120 12.28 -5.25 7.81
N MET A 121 11.21 -5.67 7.12
CA MET A 121 9.97 -4.89 6.99
C MET A 121 9.36 -4.55 8.35
N MET A 122 9.16 -5.56 9.21
CA MET A 122 8.59 -5.36 10.55
C MET A 122 9.45 -4.40 11.39
N THR A 123 10.78 -4.55 11.33
CA THR A 123 11.70 -3.66 12.04
C THR A 123 11.60 -2.21 11.53
N LEU A 124 11.45 -2.01 10.22
CA LEU A 124 11.26 -0.68 9.64
C LEU A 124 9.91 -0.07 10.03
N LEU A 125 8.82 -0.84 10.07
CA LEU A 125 7.51 -0.36 10.54
C LEU A 125 7.60 0.17 11.98
N GLU A 126 8.22 -0.60 12.88
CA GLU A 126 8.44 -0.15 14.27
C GLU A 126 9.28 1.12 14.33
N LYS A 127 10.38 1.18 13.56
CA LYS A 127 11.24 2.36 13.50
C LYS A 127 10.53 3.58 12.93
N ILE A 128 9.65 3.42 11.94
CA ILE A 128 8.87 4.51 11.35
C ILE A 128 7.89 5.06 12.39
N GLY A 129 7.08 4.19 13.00
CA GLY A 129 6.07 4.61 13.97
C GLY A 129 6.67 5.25 15.23
N ASN A 130 7.83 4.75 15.68
CA ASN A 130 8.54 5.33 16.83
C ASN A 130 9.50 6.48 16.45
N ARG A 131 9.62 6.82 15.15
CA ARG A 131 10.55 7.83 14.64
C ARG A 131 11.98 7.57 15.14
N GLU A 132 12.53 6.40 14.87
CA GLU A 132 13.86 5.97 15.33
C GLU A 132 14.84 5.69 14.19
N GLY A 133 16.04 6.28 14.28
CA GLY A 133 17.10 6.08 13.30
C GLY A 133 16.63 6.34 11.87
N PHE A 134 16.86 5.39 10.95
CA PHE A 134 16.41 5.47 9.56
C PHE A 134 14.87 5.61 9.41
N GLY A 135 14.09 5.14 10.40
CA GLY A 135 12.64 5.31 10.42
C GLY A 135 12.19 6.76 10.55
N LYS A 136 13.02 7.67 11.10
CA LYS A 136 12.74 9.11 11.09
C LYS A 136 12.64 9.66 9.67
N LEU A 137 13.54 9.21 8.80
CA LEU A 137 13.61 9.65 7.42
C LEU A 137 12.45 9.07 6.61
N LEU A 138 12.20 7.76 6.72
CA LEU A 138 11.08 7.12 6.03
C LEU A 138 9.71 7.62 6.51
N GLY A 139 9.59 7.97 7.80
CA GLY A 139 8.38 8.56 8.36
C GLY A 139 8.00 9.95 7.82
N GLU A 140 8.87 10.58 7.02
CA GLU A 140 8.54 11.81 6.29
C GLU A 140 7.86 11.56 4.94
N GLY A 141 7.66 10.29 4.55
CA GLY A 141 7.12 9.90 3.24
C GLY A 141 8.16 9.95 2.12
N THR A 142 7.90 9.22 1.04
CA THR A 142 8.87 8.98 -0.06
C THR A 142 9.36 10.27 -0.70
N LYS A 143 8.48 11.27 -0.91
CA LYS A 143 8.85 12.56 -1.50
C LYS A 143 9.91 13.30 -0.68
N ARG A 144 9.70 13.43 0.64
CA ARG A 144 10.62 14.16 1.52
C ARG A 144 11.86 13.33 1.84
N ALA A 145 11.72 12.02 1.98
CA ALA A 145 12.84 11.11 2.16
C ALA A 145 13.78 11.16 0.95
N ALA A 146 13.24 11.05 -0.27
CA ALA A 146 14.03 11.12 -1.49
C ALA A 146 14.82 12.43 -1.61
N ALA A 147 14.18 13.58 -1.37
CA ALA A 147 14.85 14.88 -1.42
C ALA A 147 15.99 15.01 -0.39
N GLN A 148 15.87 14.36 0.77
CA GLN A 148 16.92 14.34 1.79
C GLN A 148 18.05 13.36 1.48
N ILE A 149 17.74 12.21 0.85
CA ILE A 149 18.73 11.23 0.42
C ILE A 149 19.54 11.77 -0.77
N GLY A 150 18.86 12.44 -1.70
CA GLY A 150 19.43 12.87 -2.98
C GLY A 150 19.88 11.69 -3.83
N LYS A 151 20.95 11.90 -4.62
CA LYS A 151 21.55 10.86 -5.50
C LYS A 151 20.56 10.25 -6.52
N GLY A 152 19.56 11.02 -6.95
CA GLY A 152 18.53 10.54 -7.88
C GLY A 152 17.52 9.62 -7.22
N ALA A 153 17.41 9.62 -5.88
CA ALA A 153 16.38 8.86 -5.17
C ALA A 153 14.96 9.29 -5.59
N GLU A 154 14.79 10.52 -6.05
CA GLU A 154 13.51 11.07 -6.50
C GLU A 154 12.88 10.26 -7.65
N ASP A 155 13.68 9.61 -8.49
CA ASP A 155 13.20 8.76 -9.59
C ASP A 155 12.50 7.48 -9.11
N TYR A 156 12.68 7.13 -7.83
CA TYR A 156 12.10 5.93 -7.21
C TYR A 156 10.97 6.25 -6.22
N ALA A 157 10.68 7.52 -5.98
CA ALA A 157 9.58 7.95 -5.11
C ALA A 157 8.25 7.95 -5.88
N MET A 158 7.55 6.83 -5.87
CA MET A 158 6.27 6.64 -6.56
C MET A 158 5.13 7.39 -5.84
N GLN A 159 4.93 8.67 -6.17
CA GLN A 159 3.93 9.53 -5.53
C GLN A 159 3.35 10.58 -6.49
N VAL A 160 2.18 11.11 -6.14
CA VAL A 160 1.62 12.34 -6.73
C VAL A 160 1.29 13.35 -5.62
N LYS A 161 1.77 14.58 -5.78
CA LYS A 161 1.62 15.70 -4.81
C LYS A 161 2.17 15.42 -3.39
N GLY A 162 2.92 14.34 -3.21
CA GLY A 162 3.53 13.90 -1.96
C GLY A 162 2.84 12.70 -1.32
N LEU A 163 1.76 12.19 -1.93
CA LEU A 163 1.07 10.98 -1.49
C LEU A 163 1.46 9.80 -2.38
N GLU A 164 1.87 8.70 -1.74
CA GLU A 164 2.29 7.46 -2.37
C GLU A 164 1.20 6.82 -3.25
N LEU A 165 1.60 6.11 -4.31
CA LEU A 165 0.65 5.44 -5.20
C LEU A 165 -0.08 4.28 -4.50
N PRO A 166 -1.35 4.02 -4.84
CA PRO A 166 -2.10 2.86 -4.36
C PRO A 166 -1.89 1.62 -5.25
N ALA A 167 -2.59 0.53 -4.97
CA ALA A 167 -2.46 -0.78 -5.62
C ALA A 167 -2.83 -0.87 -7.12
N TYR A 168 -3.00 0.26 -7.82
CA TYR A 168 -3.45 0.29 -9.21
C TYR A 168 -2.36 0.81 -10.15
N GLU A 169 -1.99 -0.03 -11.11
CA GLU A 169 -0.98 0.28 -12.13
C GLU A 169 -1.53 1.25 -13.21
N PRO A 170 -1.11 2.53 -13.23
CA PRO A 170 -1.68 3.52 -14.15
C PRO A 170 -1.35 3.25 -15.63
N ARG A 171 -0.30 2.47 -15.93
CA ARG A 171 0.02 2.05 -17.31
C ARG A 171 -0.98 1.04 -17.87
N ALA A 172 -1.64 0.27 -16.99
CA ALA A 172 -2.61 -0.74 -17.39
C ALA A 172 -4.02 -0.17 -17.57
N VAL A 173 -4.36 0.90 -16.86
CA VAL A 173 -5.67 1.56 -16.90
C VAL A 173 -5.48 3.07 -16.88
N LYS A 174 -5.58 3.70 -18.06
CA LYS A 174 -5.28 5.14 -18.20
C LYS A 174 -6.19 6.04 -17.36
N GLY A 175 -7.41 5.61 -17.01
CA GLY A 175 -8.29 6.37 -16.14
C GLY A 175 -7.78 6.49 -14.72
N TYR A 176 -7.13 5.44 -14.17
CA TYR A 176 -6.43 5.58 -12.89
C TYR A 176 -5.27 6.56 -13.02
N GLY A 177 -4.51 6.52 -14.11
CA GLY A 177 -3.46 7.49 -14.37
C GLY A 177 -3.95 8.95 -14.27
N LEU A 178 -5.09 9.27 -14.89
CA LEU A 178 -5.65 10.62 -14.81
C LEU A 178 -6.17 10.94 -13.40
N ILE A 179 -6.97 10.05 -12.80
CA ILE A 179 -7.56 10.27 -11.47
C ILE A 179 -6.49 10.48 -10.41
N LEU A 180 -5.43 9.65 -10.40
CA LEU A 180 -4.34 9.80 -9.44
C LEU A 180 -3.57 11.11 -9.65
N ALA A 181 -3.45 11.56 -10.90
CA ALA A 181 -2.81 12.84 -11.23
C ALA A 181 -3.66 14.05 -10.77
N THR A 182 -4.98 14.00 -10.94
CA THR A 182 -5.89 15.12 -10.68
C THR A 182 -6.43 15.18 -9.26
N ALA A 183 -6.52 14.05 -8.56
CA ALA A 183 -7.05 13.97 -7.19
C ALA A 183 -6.48 15.04 -6.25
N ASN A 184 -7.38 15.68 -5.49
CA ASN A 184 -7.07 16.89 -4.72
C ASN A 184 -6.04 16.67 -3.61
N ILE A 185 -5.94 15.45 -3.08
CA ILE A 185 -5.07 15.10 -1.95
C ILE A 185 -3.76 14.39 -2.38
N GLY A 186 -3.54 14.20 -3.68
CA GLY A 186 -2.45 13.36 -4.20
C GLY A 186 -2.97 12.03 -4.73
N ALA A 187 -2.10 11.04 -4.91
CA ALA A 187 -2.40 9.76 -5.57
C ALA A 187 -3.39 8.87 -4.79
N SER A 188 -4.67 9.26 -4.72
CA SER A 188 -5.71 8.50 -4.04
C SER A 188 -6.70 7.91 -5.03
N HIS A 189 -6.83 6.58 -5.01
CA HIS A 189 -7.83 5.85 -5.78
C HIS A 189 -9.26 5.97 -5.19
N MET A 190 -9.39 6.63 -4.04
CA MET A 190 -10.68 6.91 -3.39
C MET A 190 -11.33 8.19 -3.91
N TYR A 191 -10.59 9.04 -4.63
CA TYR A 191 -11.15 10.23 -5.28
C TYR A 191 -11.77 9.93 -6.64
N GLY A 192 -11.68 8.69 -7.14
CA GLY A 192 -12.37 8.29 -8.35
C GLY A 192 -11.98 6.87 -8.75
N ARG A 193 -12.91 6.17 -9.40
CA ARG A 193 -12.65 4.85 -9.97
C ARG A 193 -13.14 4.78 -11.41
N PRO A 194 -12.30 4.38 -12.39
CA PRO A 194 -12.69 4.29 -13.79
C PRO A 194 -13.52 3.01 -14.05
N ARG A 195 -14.75 2.96 -13.53
CA ARG A 195 -15.57 1.73 -13.46
C ARG A 195 -15.85 1.10 -14.83
N ASP A 196 -16.06 1.91 -15.87
CA ASP A 196 -16.33 1.39 -17.22
C ASP A 196 -15.09 0.75 -17.85
N GLU A 197 -13.89 1.24 -17.52
CA GLU A 197 -12.63 0.63 -17.96
C GLU A 197 -12.35 -0.67 -17.20
N LEU A 198 -12.60 -0.69 -15.89
CA LEU A 198 -12.42 -1.88 -15.06
C LEU A 198 -13.42 -3.00 -15.39
N SER A 199 -14.63 -2.64 -15.80
CA SER A 199 -15.66 -3.61 -16.21
C SER A 199 -15.56 -4.05 -17.67
N GLY A 200 -14.62 -3.49 -18.45
CA GLY A 200 -14.46 -3.81 -19.87
C GLY A 200 -15.52 -3.19 -20.80
N LYS A 201 -16.41 -2.34 -20.28
CA LYS A 201 -17.36 -1.57 -21.11
C LYS A 201 -16.66 -0.54 -21.99
N LYS A 202 -15.49 -0.09 -21.56
CA LYS A 202 -14.63 0.85 -22.29
C LYS A 202 -13.21 0.30 -22.32
N ASP A 203 -12.50 0.51 -23.43
CA ASP A 203 -11.09 0.14 -23.53
C ASP A 203 -10.27 0.90 -22.49
N ARG A 204 -9.61 0.17 -21.59
CA ARG A 204 -8.77 0.71 -20.51
C ARG A 204 -7.60 1.58 -20.97
N LEU A 205 -7.22 1.50 -22.25
CA LEU A 205 -6.15 2.29 -22.85
C LEU A 205 -6.65 3.49 -23.67
N THR A 206 -7.97 3.68 -23.75
CA THR A 206 -8.55 4.80 -24.50
C THR A 206 -8.24 6.15 -23.86
N GLU A 207 -8.19 7.19 -24.70
CA GLU A 207 -8.07 8.59 -24.27
C GLU A 207 -9.38 9.36 -24.48
N VAL A 208 -10.35 8.75 -25.16
CA VAL A 208 -11.63 9.38 -25.50
C VAL A 208 -12.43 9.67 -24.23
N ASP A 209 -12.95 10.88 -24.11
CA ASP A 209 -13.77 11.38 -22.99
C ASP A 209 -13.13 11.29 -21.60
N LYS A 210 -11.81 11.05 -21.49
CA LYS A 210 -11.22 10.65 -20.21
C LYS A 210 -11.37 11.71 -19.11
N GLY A 211 -11.18 12.98 -19.47
CA GLY A 211 -11.37 14.09 -18.53
C GLY A 211 -12.80 14.20 -18.02
N LYS A 212 -13.79 13.93 -18.89
CA LYS A 212 -15.21 13.90 -18.50
C LYS A 212 -15.48 12.73 -17.54
N ASP A 213 -14.98 11.54 -17.85
CA ASP A 213 -15.18 10.35 -17.01
C ASP A 213 -14.54 10.51 -15.63
N ALA A 214 -13.31 11.05 -15.58
CA ALA A 214 -12.63 11.35 -14.33
C ALA A 214 -13.40 12.38 -13.50
N ALA A 215 -13.85 13.49 -14.11
CA ALA A 215 -14.63 14.51 -13.41
C ALA A 215 -15.96 13.97 -12.86
N VAL A 216 -16.64 13.09 -13.60
CA VAL A 216 -17.86 12.42 -13.13
C VAL A 216 -17.55 11.49 -11.95
N ALA A 217 -16.48 10.70 -12.04
CA ALA A 217 -16.05 9.83 -10.94
C ALA A 217 -15.72 10.64 -9.68
N GLU A 218 -14.92 11.69 -9.81
CA GLU A 218 -14.54 12.59 -8.71
C GLU A 218 -15.73 13.29 -8.07
N THR A 219 -16.67 13.81 -8.89
CA THR A 219 -17.89 14.46 -8.38
C THR A 219 -18.79 13.47 -7.64
N SER A 220 -18.92 12.25 -8.15
CA SER A 220 -19.70 11.18 -7.52
C SER A 220 -19.13 10.80 -6.15
N HIS A 221 -17.80 10.60 -6.07
CA HIS A 221 -17.12 10.31 -4.82
C HIS A 221 -17.23 11.47 -3.81
N ALA A 222 -17.03 12.72 -4.25
CA ALA A 222 -17.22 13.89 -3.39
C ALA A 222 -18.65 13.99 -2.83
N THR A 223 -19.65 13.54 -3.59
CA THR A 223 -21.04 13.50 -3.12
C THR A 223 -21.24 12.42 -2.05
N GLN A 224 -20.55 11.28 -2.17
CA GLN A 224 -20.58 10.20 -1.18
C GLN A 224 -19.89 10.58 0.13
N ASP A 225 -18.77 11.30 0.06
CA ASP A 225 -18.05 11.76 1.26
C ASP A 225 -18.79 12.86 2.03
N ALA A 226 -19.68 13.60 1.35
CA ALA A 226 -20.41 14.72 1.93
C ALA A 226 -21.70 14.31 2.69
N VAL A 227 -22.13 13.04 2.58
CA VAL A 227 -23.36 12.50 3.21
C VAL A 227 -23.05 11.58 4.38
#